data_AF-A0A0P7ZFD5-F1
#
_entry.id   AF-A0A0P7ZFD5-F1
#
_cell.length_a   1.000
_cell.length_b   1.000
_cell.length_c   1.000
_cell.angle_alpha   90.00
_cell.angle_beta   90.00
_cell.angle_gamma   90.00
#
_symmetry.space_group_name_H-M   'P 1'
#
loop_
_entity.id
_entity.type
_entity.pdbx_description
1 polymer ?
#
loop_
_entity_poly.entity_id
_entity_poly.type
_entity_poly.pdbx_seq_one_letter_code
_entity_poly.pdbx_strand_id
1 'polypeptide(L)'
;MAGLKDRLKQVGSGKSAVGKTQSAAKPKTVDKKSPHYRPSRAGRKAIIGYFDPMVSKQVRQLALDEDTSVEALVGEALDYLFENRGLPQIAGKRSE
;
A
#
# COMPACT_ATOMS: atom_id res chain seq x y z
N MET A 1 36.21 -27.48 24.21
CA MET A 1 36.00 -26.74 22.94
C MET A 1 34.86 -27.39 22.15
N ALA A 2 33.61 -27.21 22.59
CA ALA A 2 32.43 -27.78 21.93
C ALA A 2 31.35 -26.69 21.86
N GLY A 3 31.32 -25.94 20.76
CA GLY A 3 30.38 -24.83 20.59
C GLY A 3 30.33 -24.21 19.20
N LEU A 4 30.91 -24.88 18.20
CA LEU A 4 30.96 -24.35 16.82
C LEU A 4 29.98 -25.06 15.87
N LYS A 5 29.33 -26.14 16.31
CA LYS A 5 28.37 -26.91 15.49
C LYS A 5 26.92 -26.45 15.65
N ASP A 6 26.60 -25.68 16.69
CA ASP A 6 25.24 -25.18 16.93
C ASP A 6 24.92 -23.88 16.16
N ARG A 7 25.94 -23.18 15.63
CA ARG A 7 25.76 -21.92 14.88
C ARG A 7 25.37 -22.09 13.40
N LEU A 8 25.38 -23.32 12.87
CA LEU A 8 25.01 -23.58 11.47
C LEU A 8 23.53 -23.94 11.27
N LYS A 9 22.71 -23.92 12.33
CA LYS A 9 21.24 -24.09 12.24
C LYS A 9 20.46 -22.78 12.12
N GLN A 10 21.16 -21.64 12.02
CA GLN A 10 20.56 -20.32 11.86
C GLN A 10 20.73 -19.77 10.43
N VAL A 11 20.60 -20.66 9.43
CA VAL A 11 20.43 -20.30 8.02
C VAL A 11 19.30 -21.16 7.49
N GLY A 12 18.06 -20.70 7.63
CA GLY A 12 16.90 -21.49 7.21
C GLY A 12 15.57 -21.02 7.76
N SER A 13 15.21 -19.76 7.52
CA SER A 13 13.82 -19.33 7.67
C SER A 13 13.50 -18.18 6.72
N GLY A 14 13.63 -18.51 5.43
CA GLY A 14 12.84 -17.83 4.41
C GLY A 14 11.37 -18.01 4.76
N LYS A 15 10.70 -16.91 5.09
CA LYS A 15 9.25 -16.82 5.09
C LYS A 15 8.87 -15.85 4.00
N SER A 16 8.89 -16.38 2.77
CA SER A 16 8.25 -15.81 1.61
C SER A 16 6.84 -15.38 2.00
N ALA A 17 6.58 -14.07 1.98
CA ALA A 17 5.24 -13.52 2.13
C ALA A 17 4.47 -13.81 0.83
N VAL A 18 4.04 -15.07 0.69
CA VAL A 18 3.05 -15.49 -0.30
C VAL A 18 1.80 -14.66 -0.05
N GLY A 19 1.43 -13.87 -1.06
CA GLY A 19 0.26 -13.01 -1.05
C GLY A 19 -0.99 -13.80 -0.69
N LYS A 20 -1.68 -13.39 0.37
CA LYS A 20 -3.07 -13.75 0.58
C LYS A 20 -3.90 -12.95 -0.42
N THR A 21 -4.21 -13.56 -1.55
CA THR A 21 -5.32 -13.16 -2.41
C THR A 21 -6.61 -13.23 -1.59
N GLN A 22 -7.05 -12.09 -1.06
CA GLN A 22 -8.32 -12.00 -0.36
C GLN A 22 -9.46 -11.98 -1.39
N SER A 23 -10.08 -13.15 -1.53
CA SER A 23 -11.36 -13.38 -2.19
C SER A 23 -12.42 -12.36 -1.72
N ALA A 24 -13.22 -11.89 -2.68
CA ALA A 24 -14.26 -10.87 -2.52
C ALA A 24 -15.33 -11.31 -1.51
N ALA A 25 -15.20 -10.89 -0.26
CA ALA A 25 -16.22 -11.04 0.76
C ALA A 25 -17.09 -9.78 0.84
N LYS A 26 -18.42 -9.99 0.87
CA LYS A 26 -19.49 -9.00 1.11
C LYS A 26 -19.13 -7.99 2.21
N PRO A 27 -19.65 -6.74 2.17
CA PRO A 27 -19.21 -5.66 3.06
C PRO A 27 -19.46 -6.06 4.52
N LYS A 28 -18.38 -6.42 5.21
CA LYS A 28 -18.42 -6.62 6.66
C LYS A 28 -18.56 -5.24 7.30
N THR A 29 -19.58 -5.08 8.13
CA THR A 29 -19.77 -3.90 8.96
C THR A 29 -18.47 -3.59 9.71
N VAL A 30 -17.97 -2.37 9.55
CA VAL A 30 -16.67 -1.98 10.10
C VAL A 30 -16.82 -1.84 11.61
N ASP A 31 -16.19 -2.72 12.37
CA ASP A 31 -16.19 -2.64 13.83
C ASP A 31 -15.29 -1.49 14.29
N LYS A 32 -15.90 -0.35 14.61
CA LYS A 32 -15.22 0.87 15.05
C LYS A 32 -14.50 0.71 16.41
N LYS A 33 -14.80 -0.35 17.17
CA LYS A 33 -14.14 -0.64 18.46
C LYS A 33 -12.91 -1.54 18.32
N SER A 34 -12.66 -2.08 17.12
CA SER A 34 -11.50 -2.93 16.90
C SER A 34 -10.20 -2.13 17.10
N PRO A 35 -9.18 -2.69 17.79
CA PRO A 35 -7.86 -2.06 17.91
C PRO A 35 -7.15 -1.89 16.55
N HIS A 36 -7.65 -2.52 15.49
CA HIS A 36 -7.14 -2.41 14.12
C HIS A 36 -7.94 -1.41 13.27
N TYR A 37 -8.99 -0.79 13.82
CA TYR A 37 -9.78 0.21 13.11
C TYR A 37 -8.96 1.48 12.92
N ARG A 38 -8.81 1.90 11.66
CA ARG A 38 -8.11 3.12 11.27
C ARG A 38 -9.12 4.04 10.60
N PRO A 39 -9.56 5.13 11.25
CA PRO A 39 -10.56 6.04 10.70
C PRO A 39 -10.20 6.54 9.29
N SER A 40 -8.93 6.87 9.05
CA SER A 40 -8.42 7.33 7.74
C SER A 40 -8.55 6.30 6.61
N ARG A 41 -8.80 5.03 6.92
CA ARG A 41 -8.99 3.94 5.94
C ARG A 41 -10.43 3.46 5.85
N ALA A 42 -11.34 4.02 6.65
CA ALA A 42 -12.73 3.64 6.62
C ALA A 42 -13.33 3.92 5.23
N GLY A 43 -13.98 2.92 4.62
CA GLY A 43 -14.54 3.04 3.27
C GLY A 43 -13.51 3.07 2.14
N ARG A 44 -12.20 3.00 2.43
CA ARG A 44 -11.13 3.01 1.41
C ARG A 44 -10.51 1.61 1.26
N LYS A 45 -10.02 1.32 0.06
CA LYS A 45 -9.27 0.10 -0.26
C LYS A 45 -7.85 0.48 -0.66
N ALA A 46 -6.87 -0.29 -0.18
CA ALA A 46 -5.48 -0.09 -0.56
C ALA A 46 -5.22 -0.66 -1.97
N ILE A 47 -4.62 0.15 -2.83
CA ILE A 47 -4.04 -0.27 -4.11
C ILE A 47 -2.53 -0.34 -3.89
N ILE A 48 -1.89 -1.49 -4.18
CA ILE A 48 -0.48 -1.74 -3.88
C ILE A 48 0.20 -2.31 -5.14
N GLY A 49 1.39 -1.77 -5.46
CA GLY A 49 2.28 -2.30 -6.48
C GLY A 49 3.72 -2.36 -5.96
N TYR A 50 4.53 -3.25 -6.52
CA TYR A 50 5.97 -3.32 -6.25
C TYR A 50 6.71 -2.51 -7.31
N PHE A 51 7.57 -1.60 -6.87
CA PHE A 51 8.34 -0.70 -7.73
C PHE A 51 9.78 -0.63 -7.26
N ASP A 52 10.65 -0.09 -8.10
CA ASP A 52 12.02 0.23 -7.71
C ASP A 52 12.03 1.21 -6.52
N PRO A 53 12.93 1.04 -5.53
CA PRO A 53 13.04 1.94 -4.39
C PRO A 53 13.22 3.43 -4.77
N MET A 54 13.87 3.72 -5.90
CA MET A 54 14.03 5.09 -6.41
C MET A 54 12.71 5.73 -6.80
N VAL A 55 11.77 4.96 -7.35
CA VAL A 55 10.43 5.46 -7.65
C VAL A 55 9.75 5.93 -6.37
N SER A 56 9.85 5.15 -5.29
CA SER A 56 9.28 5.55 -4.00
C SER A 56 9.90 6.84 -3.47
N LYS A 57 11.22 7.02 -3.63
CA LYS A 57 11.91 8.24 -3.21
C LYS A 57 11.46 9.44 -4.03
N GLN A 58 11.38 9.30 -5.35
CA GLN A 58 11.01 10.38 -6.25
C GLN A 58 9.57 10.86 -6.01
N VAL A 59 8.61 9.94 -5.82
CA VAL A 59 7.22 10.30 -5.51
C VAL A 59 7.13 11.03 -4.16
N ARG A 60 7.91 10.61 -3.17
CA ARG A 60 7.95 11.30 -1.87
C ARG A 60 8.60 12.67 -1.96
N GLN A 61 9.65 12.82 -2.76
CA GLN A 61 10.30 14.12 -2.99
C GLN A 61 9.30 15.08 -3.62
N LEU A 62 8.58 14.64 -4.65
CA LEU A 62 7.56 15.45 -5.31
C LEU A 62 6.45 15.89 -4.32
N ALA A 63 6.01 14.98 -3.45
CA ALA A 63 5.03 15.31 -2.42
C ALA A 63 5.51 16.40 -1.45
N LEU A 64 6.81 16.41 -1.11
CA LEU A 64 7.41 17.44 -0.28
C LEU A 64 7.55 18.77 -1.02
N ASP A 65 7.95 18.72 -2.29
CA ASP A 65 8.17 19.91 -3.12
C ASP A 65 6.86 20.66 -3.40
N GLU A 66 5.74 19.93 -3.53
CA GLU A 66 4.41 20.47 -3.87
C GLU A 66 3.48 20.65 -2.65
N ASP A 67 3.97 20.45 -1.42
CA ASP A 67 3.18 20.49 -0.18
C ASP A 67 1.87 19.64 -0.26
N THR A 68 2.02 18.41 -0.76
CA THR A 68 0.92 17.48 -1.00
C THR A 68 1.23 16.11 -0.36
N SER A 69 0.33 15.14 -0.57
CA SER A 69 0.52 13.78 -0.08
C SER A 69 0.80 12.80 -1.22
N VAL A 70 1.54 11.74 -0.91
CA VAL A 70 1.74 10.61 -1.84
C VAL A 70 0.40 10.01 -2.28
N GLU A 71 -0.62 9.98 -1.41
CA GLU A 71 -1.96 9.50 -1.77
C GLU A 71 -2.62 10.40 -2.83
N ALA A 72 -2.45 11.72 -2.72
CA ALA A 72 -2.97 12.68 -3.70
C ALA A 72 -2.26 12.55 -5.06
N LEU A 73 -0.92 12.47 -5.09
CA LEU A 73 -0.16 12.27 -6.33
C LEU A 73 -0.51 10.96 -7.03
N VAL A 74 -0.67 9.87 -6.26
CA VAL A 74 -1.11 8.58 -6.84
C VAL A 74 -2.55 8.69 -7.34
N GLY A 75 -3.42 9.42 -6.64
CA GLY A 75 -4.79 9.71 -7.10
C GLY A 75 -4.81 10.45 -8.43
N GLU A 76 -4.00 11.50 -8.57
CA GLU A 76 -3.85 12.25 -9.81
C GLU A 76 -3.31 11.39 -10.95
N ALA A 77 -2.26 10.60 -10.70
CA ALA A 77 -1.70 9.71 -11.71
C ALA A 77 -2.71 8.65 -12.21
N LEU A 78 -3.58 8.15 -11.31
CA LEU A 78 -4.66 7.24 -11.67
C LEU A 78 -5.75 7.94 -12.49
N ASP A 79 -6.09 9.18 -12.17
CA ASP A 79 -7.06 9.95 -12.94
C ASP A 79 -6.56 10.27 -14.35
N TYR A 80 -5.28 10.65 -14.51
CA TYR A 80 -4.67 10.79 -15.84
C TYR A 80 -4.69 9.46 -16.61
N LEU A 81 -4.44 8.34 -15.93
CA LEU A 81 -4.54 7.02 -16.56
C LEU A 81 -5.98 6.72 -16.99
N PHE A 82 -6.99 7.05 -16.19
CA PHE A 82 -8.40 6.83 -16.54
C PHE A 82 -8.83 7.70 -17.72
N GLU A 83 -8.49 8.98 -17.71
CA GLU A 83 -8.78 9.92 -18.79
C GLU A 83 -8.19 9.44 -20.12
N ASN A 84 -6.91 9.04 -20.12
CA ASN A 84 -6.25 8.47 -21.30
C ASN A 84 -6.89 7.18 -21.83
N ARG A 85 -7.76 6.54 -21.03
CA ARG A 85 -8.50 5.33 -21.40
C ARG A 85 -10.00 5.59 -21.64
N GLY A 86 -10.44 6.85 -21.60
CA GLY A 86 -11.85 7.21 -21.73
C GLY A 86 -12.71 6.78 -20.54
N LEU A 87 -12.09 6.60 -19.36
CA LEU A 87 -12.74 6.23 -18.11
C LEU A 87 -12.95 7.48 -17.23
N PRO A 88 -13.95 7.47 -16.33
CA PRO A 88 -14.16 8.58 -15.41
C PRO A 88 -13.02 8.71 -14.40
N GLN A 89 -12.62 9.96 -14.11
CA GLN A 89 -11.68 10.32 -13.06
C GLN A 89 -12.37 10.18 -11.68
N ILE A 90 -11.98 9.18 -10.90
CA ILE A 90 -12.62 8.80 -9.63
C ILE A 90 -11.64 8.68 -8.47
N ALA A 91 -10.34 8.83 -8.72
CA ALA A 91 -9.30 8.59 -7.73
C ALA A 91 -8.95 9.84 -6.91
N GLY A 92 -8.88 11.01 -7.56
CA GLY A 92 -8.44 12.28 -6.99
C GLY A 92 -9.55 13.14 -6.38
N LYS A 93 -10.79 12.64 -6.27
CA LYS A 93 -11.89 13.43 -5.66
C LYS A 93 -11.53 13.82 -4.23
N ARG A 94 -11.13 15.09 -4.07
CA ARG A 94 -11.02 15.79 -2.79
C ARG A 94 -12.37 15.67 -2.11
N SER A 95 -12.44 14.86 -1.07
CA SER A 95 -13.54 14.94 -0.11
C SER A 95 -13.37 16.26 0.63
N GLU A 96 -13.91 17.34 0.06
CA GLU A 96 -14.38 18.50 0.84
C GLU A 96 -15.62 18.11 1.64
#